data_AF-A0A3P7NV84-F1
#
_entry.id   AF-A0A3P7NV84-F1
#
_cell.length_a   1.000
_cell.length_b   1.000
_cell.length_c   1.000
_cell.angle_alpha   90.00
_cell.angle_beta   90.00
_cell.angle_gamma   90.00
#
_symmetry.space_group_name_H-M   'P 1'
#
loop_
_entity.id
_entity.type
_entity.pdbx_description
1 polymer ?
#
loop_
_entity_poly.entity_id
_entity_poly.type
_entity_poly.pdbx_seq_one_letter_code
_entity_poly.pdbx_strand_id
1 'polypeptide(L)'
;MACLTLDDFLDVFGDPAVTGKVSSDIAEGKCSWLAAEAIQRASASQLRILEENYGLPDATAVAAVKEVFVELDLSAVYADFETTIRTEILDLIARSSSPGNLPGDFFRSVLDLLHRRSK
;
A
#
# COMPACT_ATOMS: atom_id res chain seq x y z
N MET A 1 4.12 4.71 -9.14
CA MET A 1 3.04 4.57 -8.15
C MET A 1 3.13 3.26 -7.36
N ALA A 2 3.21 2.09 -8.00
CA ALA A 2 3.23 0.79 -7.29
C ALA A 2 4.32 0.62 -6.20
N CYS A 3 5.50 1.23 -6.36
CA CYS A 3 6.56 1.15 -5.35
C CYS A 3 6.27 2.00 -4.11
N LEU A 4 5.51 3.09 -4.25
CA LEU A 4 5.11 3.94 -3.11
C LEU A 4 3.96 3.29 -2.35
N THR A 5 2.99 2.70 -3.05
CA THR A 5 1.87 1.99 -2.42
C THR A 5 2.33 0.75 -1.64
N LEU A 6 3.39 0.08 -2.10
CA LEU A 6 3.99 -1.04 -1.36
C LEU A 6 4.75 -0.56 -0.11
N ASP A 7 5.50 0.54 -0.21
CA ASP A 7 6.20 1.13 0.94
C ASP A 7 5.18 1.58 2.00
N ASP A 8 4.11 2.26 1.58
CA ASP A 8 2.98 2.67 2.44
C ASP A 8 2.30 1.46 3.12
N PHE A 9 2.10 0.35 2.39
CA PHE A 9 1.50 -0.86 2.94
C PHE A 9 2.41 -1.54 3.97
N LEU A 10 3.70 -1.68 3.64
CA LEU A 10 4.69 -2.30 4.53
C LEU A 10 5.00 -1.42 5.74
N ASP A 11 4.86 -0.10 5.68
CA ASP A 11 5.03 0.76 6.87
C ASP A 11 3.95 0.48 7.91
N VAL A 12 2.72 0.15 7.51
CA VAL A 12 1.60 -0.10 8.44
C VAL A 12 1.44 -1.56 8.83
N PHE A 13 1.53 -2.47 7.85
CA PHE A 13 1.26 -3.91 8.03
C PHE A 13 2.52 -4.79 8.02
N GLY A 14 3.69 -4.22 7.69
CA GLY A 14 4.95 -4.96 7.68
C GLY A 14 5.42 -5.29 9.10
N ASP A 15 6.01 -6.48 9.25
CA ASP A 15 6.65 -6.88 10.50
C ASP A 15 7.89 -5.99 10.75
N PRO A 16 7.97 -5.28 11.89
CA PRO A 16 9.14 -4.48 12.26
C PRO A 16 10.46 -5.26 12.22
N ALA A 17 10.42 -6.58 12.41
CA ALA A 17 11.59 -7.46 12.32
C ALA A 17 12.09 -7.65 10.87
N VAL A 18 11.22 -7.46 9.88
CA VAL A 18 11.51 -7.60 8.44
C VAL A 18 11.74 -6.24 7.78
N THR A 19 10.97 -5.22 8.15
CA THR A 19 11.06 -3.86 7.58
C THR A 19 12.16 -3.02 8.24
N GLY A 20 12.57 -3.36 9.47
CA GLY A 20 13.56 -2.61 10.24
C GLY A 20 13.10 -1.21 10.67
N LYS A 21 11.80 -0.90 10.50
CA LYS A 21 11.19 0.38 10.87
C LYS A 21 9.94 0.14 11.71
N VAL A 22 9.73 1.02 12.69
CA VAL A 22 8.46 1.13 13.41
C VAL A 22 7.57 2.07 12.61
N SER A 23 6.35 1.63 12.28
CA SER A 23 5.36 2.36 11.47
C SER A 23 5.31 3.85 11.82
N SER A 24 5.79 4.71 10.92
CA SER A 24 5.94 6.16 11.16
C SER A 24 4.86 6.98 10.47
N ASP A 25 4.21 6.44 9.43
CA ASP A 25 3.34 7.23 8.55
C ASP A 25 2.06 7.71 9.24
N ILE A 26 1.48 6.89 10.11
CA ILE A 26 0.31 7.26 10.91
C ILE A 26 0.67 8.32 11.94
N ALA A 27 1.82 8.16 12.61
CA ALA A 27 2.30 9.09 13.64
C ALA A 27 2.74 10.44 13.06
N GLU A 28 3.30 10.43 11.84
CA GLU A 28 3.74 11.62 11.10
C GLU A 28 2.61 12.27 10.29
N GLY A 29 1.43 11.63 10.22
CA GLY A 29 0.28 12.14 9.49
C GLY A 29 0.51 12.19 7.98
N LYS A 30 1.33 11.27 7.44
CA LYS A 30 1.62 11.25 6.01
C LYS A 30 0.35 10.95 5.21
N CYS A 31 0.22 11.62 4.08
CA CYS A 31 -0.80 11.33 3.07
C CYS A 31 -0.38 10.08 2.29
N SER A 32 -0.52 8.91 2.91
CA SER A 32 -0.24 7.61 2.31
C SER A 32 -1.46 7.09 1.54
N TRP A 33 -1.23 6.14 0.63
CA TRP A 33 -2.32 5.48 -0.09
C TRP A 33 -3.34 4.84 0.86
N LEU A 34 -2.87 4.23 1.96
CA LEU A 34 -3.73 3.65 2.98
C LEU A 34 -4.63 4.69 3.65
N ALA A 35 -4.14 5.89 3.93
CA ALA A 35 -4.95 6.96 4.52
C ALA A 35 -6.04 7.44 3.55
N ALA A 36 -5.68 7.62 2.28
CA ALA A 36 -6.65 8.01 1.25
C ALA A 36 -7.73 6.94 1.06
N GLU A 37 -7.37 5.66 1.08
CA GLU A 37 -8.33 4.56 0.94
C GLU A 37 -9.18 4.33 2.19
N ALA A 38 -8.62 4.58 3.37
CA ALA A 38 -9.35 4.58 4.63
C ALA A 38 -10.43 5.66 4.64
N ILE A 39 -10.07 6.91 4.29
CA ILE A 39 -11.01 8.05 4.26
C ILE A 39 -12.16 7.80 3.27
N GLN A 40 -11.87 7.21 2.11
CA GLN A 40 -12.89 6.92 1.10
C GLN A 40 -13.86 5.81 1.51
N ARG A 41 -13.44 4.84 2.35
CA ARG A 41 -14.25 3.69 2.77
C ARG A 41 -14.83 3.83 4.17
N ALA A 42 -14.30 4.73 4.99
CA ALA A 42 -14.70 4.90 6.38
C ALA A 42 -16.16 5.33 6.51
N SER A 43 -16.85 4.72 7.48
CA SER A 43 -18.11 5.25 8.00
C SER A 43 -17.88 6.56 8.76
N ALA A 44 -18.95 7.33 9.00
CA ALA A 44 -18.85 8.60 9.73
C ALA A 44 -18.23 8.48 11.14
N SER A 45 -18.42 7.34 11.81
CA SER A 45 -17.78 7.05 13.11
C SER A 45 -16.30 6.74 12.98
N GLN A 46 -15.92 5.95 11.97
CA GLN A 46 -14.51 5.63 11.70
C GLN A 46 -13.74 6.87 11.22
N LEU A 47 -14.39 7.73 10.43
CA LEU A 47 -13.80 8.96 9.93
C LEU A 47 -13.46 9.92 11.07
N ARG A 48 -14.32 10.01 12.11
CA ARG A 48 -13.99 10.76 13.34
C ARG A 48 -12.78 10.19 14.07
N ILE A 49 -12.67 8.87 14.18
CA ILE A 49 -11.50 8.22 14.79
C ILE A 49 -10.24 8.60 14.00
N LEU A 50 -10.29 8.57 12.67
CA LEU A 50 -9.18 9.00 11.83
C LEU A 50 -8.85 10.48 12.03
N GLU A 51 -9.84 11.38 12.03
CA GLU A 51 -9.63 12.82 12.23
C GLU A 51 -9.02 13.16 13.61
N GLU A 52 -9.43 12.44 14.65
CA GLU A 52 -8.99 12.69 16.03
C GLU A 52 -7.62 12.08 16.34
N ASN A 53 -7.22 11.00 15.64
CA ASN A 53 -6.05 10.20 16.01
C ASN A 53 -4.93 10.17 14.94
N TYR A 54 -5.21 10.54 13.69
CA TYR A 54 -4.22 10.50 12.61
C TYR A 54 -3.23 11.67 12.71
N GLY A 55 -1.93 11.40 12.59
CA GLY A 55 -0.86 12.40 12.75
C GLY A 55 -0.49 12.71 14.20
N LEU A 56 -0.95 11.91 15.16
CA LEU A 56 -0.52 11.98 16.55
C LEU A 56 0.56 10.91 16.82
N PRO A 57 1.72 11.29 17.39
CA PRO A 57 2.79 10.33 17.72
C PRO A 57 2.49 9.48 18.96
N ASP A 58 1.24 9.49 19.43
CA ASP A 58 0.80 8.71 20.58
C ASP A 58 0.49 7.25 20.19
N ALA A 59 1.00 6.30 20.96
CA ALA A 59 0.85 4.87 20.65
C ALA A 59 -0.61 4.41 20.66
N THR A 60 -1.48 5.01 21.47
CA THR A 60 -2.91 4.67 21.53
C THR A 60 -3.66 5.25 20.34
N ALA A 61 -3.31 6.48 19.91
CA ALA A 61 -3.84 7.08 18.69
C ALA A 61 -3.47 6.25 17.45
N VAL A 62 -2.19 5.84 17.34
CA VAL A 62 -1.73 4.97 16.25
C VAL A 62 -2.46 3.62 16.27
N ALA A 63 -2.67 3.03 17.44
CA ALA A 63 -3.41 1.76 17.56
C ALA A 63 -4.88 1.90 17.11
N ALA A 64 -5.56 2.98 17.49
CA ALA A 64 -6.93 3.24 17.08
C ALA A 64 -7.07 3.40 15.55
N VAL A 65 -6.14 4.12 14.91
CA VAL A 65 -6.09 4.22 13.43
C VAL A 65 -5.84 2.85 12.79
N LYS A 66 -4.92 2.05 13.35
CA LYS A 66 -4.64 0.70 12.85
C LYS A 66 -5.85 -0.22 12.95
N GLU A 67 -6.63 -0.14 14.04
CA GLU A 67 -7.88 -0.89 14.17
C GLU A 67 -8.87 -0.50 13.07
N VAL A 68 -9.05 0.79 12.79
CA VAL A 68 -9.91 1.23 11.68
C VAL A 68 -9.43 0.67 10.34
N PHE A 69 -8.12 0.61 10.10
CA PHE A 69 -7.59 0.04 8.86
C PHE A 69 -7.84 -1.46 8.74
N VAL A 70 -7.80 -2.19 9.86
CA VAL A 70 -8.15 -3.62 9.92
C VAL A 70 -9.65 -3.83 9.72
N GLU A 71 -10.50 -3.02 10.35
CA GLU A 71 -11.97 -3.08 10.18
C GLU A 71 -12.41 -2.80 8.75
N LEU A 72 -11.71 -1.89 8.06
CA LEU A 72 -11.95 -1.57 6.64
C LEU A 72 -11.35 -2.59 5.67
N ASP A 73 -10.71 -3.64 6.20
CA ASP A 73 -10.03 -4.70 5.43
C ASP A 73 -9.11 -4.13 4.35
N LEU A 74 -8.34 -3.08 4.69
CA LEU A 74 -7.47 -2.42 3.73
C LEU A 74 -6.38 -3.35 3.18
N SER A 75 -6.08 -4.46 3.87
CA SER A 75 -5.21 -5.51 3.37
C SER A 75 -5.81 -6.22 2.16
N ALA A 76 -7.09 -6.58 2.17
CA ALA A 76 -7.75 -7.16 1.00
C ALA A 76 -7.86 -6.15 -0.13
N VAL A 77 -8.21 -4.90 0.18
CA VAL A 77 -8.28 -3.80 -0.80
C VAL A 77 -6.94 -3.60 -1.50
N TYR A 78 -5.83 -3.63 -0.74
CA TYR A 78 -4.49 -3.54 -1.29
C TYR A 78 -4.14 -4.73 -2.20
N ALA A 79 -4.49 -5.96 -1.79
CA ALA A 79 -4.24 -7.16 -2.60
C ALA A 79 -4.99 -7.13 -3.95
N ASP A 80 -6.23 -6.65 -3.96
CA ASP A 80 -7.02 -6.47 -5.18
C ASP A 80 -6.43 -5.37 -6.07
N PHE A 81 -6.02 -4.25 -5.47
CA PHE A 81 -5.35 -3.17 -6.18
C PHE A 81 -4.03 -3.63 -6.81
N GLU A 82 -3.20 -4.35 -6.06
CA GLU A 82 -1.93 -4.91 -6.54
C GLU A 82 -2.15 -5.87 -7.71
N THR A 83 -3.16 -6.73 -7.63
CA THR A 83 -3.53 -7.66 -8.69
C THR A 83 -3.98 -6.92 -9.95
N THR A 84 -4.79 -5.88 -9.78
CA THR A 84 -5.29 -5.05 -10.89
C THR A 84 -4.14 -4.34 -11.61
N ILE A 85 -3.31 -3.61 -10.86
CA ILE A 85 -2.17 -2.88 -11.42
C ILE A 85 -1.16 -3.83 -12.08
N ARG A 86 -0.90 -4.99 -11.48
CA ARG A 86 -0.05 -6.02 -12.09
C ARG A 86 -0.58 -6.45 -13.44
N THR A 87 -1.88 -6.75 -13.53
CA THR A 87 -2.52 -7.20 -14.76
C THR A 87 -2.42 -6.13 -15.84
N GLU A 88 -2.72 -4.87 -15.50
CA GLU A 88 -2.61 -3.75 -16.42
C GLU A 88 -1.18 -3.54 -16.95
N ILE A 89 -0.16 -3.68 -16.08
CA ILE A 89 1.24 -3.59 -16.47
C ILE A 89 1.62 -4.75 -17.39
N LEU A 90 1.20 -5.98 -17.09
CA LEU A 90 1.47 -7.15 -17.93
C LEU A 90 0.82 -7.01 -19.32
N ASP A 91 -0.40 -6.49 -19.38
CA ASP A 91 -1.11 -6.22 -20.64
C ASP A 91 -0.45 -5.09 -21.44
N LEU A 92 0.06 -4.06 -20.77
CA LEU A 92 0.85 -3.01 -21.41
C LEU A 92 2.14 -3.58 -22.00
N ILE A 93 2.88 -4.39 -21.22
CA ILE A 93 4.09 -5.06 -21.71
C ILE A 93 3.76 -5.93 -22.91
N ALA A 94 2.70 -6.73 -22.86
CA ALA A 94 2.30 -7.60 -23.96
C ALA A 94 1.99 -6.81 -25.25
N ARG A 95 1.29 -5.68 -25.13
CA ARG A 95 0.96 -4.79 -26.26
C ARG A 95 2.17 -4.06 -26.83
N SER A 96 3.15 -3.72 -26.00
CA SER A 96 4.33 -2.94 -26.41
C SER A 96 5.53 -3.81 -26.79
N SER A 97 5.50 -5.12 -26.50
CA SER A 97 6.59 -6.04 -26.82
C SER A 97 6.56 -6.41 -28.29
N SER A 98 7.65 -6.11 -29.00
CA SER A 98 7.83 -6.48 -30.41
C SER A 98 9.31 -6.73 -30.70
N PRO A 99 9.66 -7.62 -31.66
CA PRO A 99 11.04 -7.79 -32.08
C PRO A 99 11.60 -6.46 -32.61
N GLY A 100 12.57 -5.87 -31.89
CA GLY A 100 13.15 -4.54 -32.18
C GLY A 100 12.61 -3.38 -31.33
N ASN A 101 11.66 -3.63 -30.42
CA ASN A 101 11.11 -2.65 -29.47
C ASN A 101 11.41 -3.06 -28.01
N LEU A 102 10.60 -2.61 -27.04
CA LEU A 102 10.73 -2.92 -25.61
C LEU A 102 10.93 -4.43 -25.35
N PRO A 103 12.04 -4.83 -24.69
CA PRO A 103 12.27 -6.22 -24.31
C PRO A 103 11.31 -6.63 -23.18
N GLY A 104 10.14 -7.16 -23.52
CA GLY A 104 9.08 -7.49 -22.57
C GLY A 104 9.50 -8.39 -21.41
N ASP A 105 10.41 -9.34 -21.67
CA ASP A 105 10.91 -10.26 -20.64
C ASP A 105 11.75 -9.55 -19.56
N PHE A 106 12.44 -8.45 -19.91
CA PHE A 106 13.15 -7.62 -18.95
C PHE A 106 12.16 -6.94 -17.99
N PHE A 107 11.11 -6.32 -18.52
CA PHE A 107 10.10 -5.63 -17.69
C PHE A 107 9.29 -6.60 -16.82
N ARG A 108 8.99 -7.80 -17.33
CA ARG A 108 8.39 -8.88 -16.52
C ARG A 108 9.31 -9.28 -15.36
N SER A 109 10.60 -9.45 -15.62
CA SER A 109 11.58 -9.80 -14.58
C SER A 109 11.71 -8.71 -13.51
N VAL A 110 11.68 -7.43 -13.91
CA VAL A 110 11.67 -6.31 -12.96
C VAL A 110 10.38 -6.29 -12.13
N LEU A 111 9.21 -6.53 -12.76
CA LEU A 111 7.92 -6.61 -12.06
C LEU A 111 7.91 -7.75 -11.02
N ASP A 112 8.45 -8.91 -11.38
CA ASP A 112 8.58 -10.05 -10.47
C ASP A 112 9.54 -9.76 -9.30
N LEU A 113 10.64 -9.05 -9.57
CA LEU A 113 11.59 -8.64 -8.53
C LEU A 113 10.93 -7.69 -7.51
N LEU A 114 10.12 -6.75 -7.98
CA LEU A 114 9.37 -5.83 -7.11
C LEU A 114 8.35 -6.58 -6.25
N HIS A 115 7.69 -7.59 -6.80
CA HIS A 115 6.73 -8.40 -6.06
C HIS A 115 7.38 -9.31 -5.00
N ARG A 116 8.59 -9.80 -5.25
CA ARG A 116 9.33 -10.62 -4.27
C ARG A 116 9.75 -9.84 -3.03
N ARG A 117 9.80 -8.51 -3.11
CA ARG A 117 10.07 -7.62 -1.97
C ARG A 117 8.93 -7.60 -0.94
N SER A 118 7.76 -8.14 -1.31
CA SER A 118 6.56 -8.28 -0.46
C SER A 118 6.59 -9.50 0.48
N LYS A 119 7.58 -10.41 0.33
CA LYS A 119 7.75 -11.61 1.18
C LYS A 119 9.02 -11.59 2.00
#